data_AF-A0A1R3XC56-F1
#
_entry.id   AF-A0A1R3XC56-F1
#
_cell.length_a   1.000
_cell.length_b   1.000
_cell.length_c   1.000
_cell.angle_alpha   90.00
_cell.angle_beta   90.00
_cell.angle_gamma   90.00
#
_symmetry.space_group_name_H-M   'P 1'
#
loop_
_entity.id
_entity.type
_entity.pdbx_description
1 polymer ?
#
loop_
_entity_poly.entity_id
_entity_poly.type
_entity_poly.pdbx_seq_one_letter_code
_entity_poly.pdbx_strand_id
1 'polypeptide(L)'
;MVLAYADAVDIGHGRGRLAPDPAASLRRVDSAFGRAADINEAWRSPEQANANYARYLAYLRGGPWAPIALPADQSIHCVGYAVDTDDTLAWQIAIWNDHGWYWTVYRDGELKERWHLEYFWWRDNHRYDHNLPTGEAITEAKEWLDMASPEEIRQAFVDALRITDKENPDKSITVSVPAMDGTDNQVYWAVNLDANTKARLWNGDQLIFRRNLGLREALNQAPQVLDGMTEITVIP
;
A
#
# COMPACT_ATOMS: atom_id res chain seq x y z
N MET A 1 30.64 10.70 0.87
CA MET A 1 30.80 10.50 -0.58
C MET A 1 29.41 10.54 -1.18
N VAL A 2 29.14 11.42 -2.14
CA VAL A 2 27.85 11.50 -2.85
C VAL A 2 27.77 10.36 -3.87
N LEU A 3 26.59 9.75 -4.02
CA LEU A 3 26.33 8.73 -5.03
C LEU A 3 26.13 9.41 -6.38
N ALA A 4 26.96 9.05 -7.37
CA ALA A 4 26.76 9.51 -8.73
C ALA A 4 25.51 8.85 -9.33
N TYR A 5 24.80 9.59 -10.19
CA TYR A 5 23.57 9.10 -10.81
C TYR A 5 23.75 7.76 -11.54
N ALA A 6 24.90 7.58 -12.22
CA ALA A 6 25.24 6.37 -12.97
C ALA A 6 25.46 5.14 -12.08
N ASP A 7 25.83 5.35 -10.81
CA ASP A 7 26.08 4.29 -9.83
C ASP A 7 24.81 3.95 -9.02
N ALA A 8 23.75 4.72 -9.19
CA ALA A 8 22.47 4.53 -8.51
C ALA A 8 21.55 3.59 -9.31
N VAL A 9 20.95 2.64 -8.60
CA VAL A 9 20.00 1.66 -9.13
C VAL A 9 18.62 2.30 -9.24
N ASP A 10 18.01 2.20 -10.43
CA ASP A 10 16.61 2.57 -10.64
C ASP A 10 15.69 1.60 -9.88
N ILE A 11 14.83 2.14 -9.02
CA ILE A 11 13.90 1.38 -8.18
C ILE A 11 12.52 1.19 -8.83
N GLY A 12 12.39 1.58 -10.11
CA GLY A 12 11.21 1.33 -10.93
C GLY A 12 10.04 2.26 -10.61
N HIS A 13 9.02 2.22 -11.47
CA HIS A 13 7.75 2.94 -11.30
C HIS A 13 7.89 4.46 -11.09
N GLY A 14 9.00 5.06 -11.55
CA GLY A 14 9.25 6.50 -11.36
C GLY A 14 9.63 6.89 -9.92
N ARG A 15 9.87 5.92 -9.02
CA ARG A 15 10.17 6.14 -7.59
C ARG A 15 11.56 6.71 -7.32
N GLY A 16 12.37 6.86 -8.36
CA GLY A 16 13.71 7.42 -8.29
C GLY A 16 14.80 6.34 -8.29
N ARG A 17 15.88 6.61 -7.56
CA ARG A 17 17.06 5.74 -7.52
C ARG A 17 17.57 5.57 -6.10
N LEU A 18 18.31 4.50 -5.84
CA LEU A 18 18.98 4.22 -4.57
C LEU A 18 20.37 3.65 -4.81
N ALA A 19 21.21 3.62 -3.77
CA ALA A 19 22.42 2.82 -3.80
C ALA A 19 22.05 1.31 -3.88
N PRO A 20 22.96 0.43 -4.36
CA PRO A 20 22.64 -0.98 -4.59
C PRO A 20 22.05 -1.73 -3.39
N ASP A 21 22.62 -1.57 -2.20
CA ASP A 21 22.16 -2.26 -0.98
C ASP A 21 20.76 -1.79 -0.53
N PRO A 22 20.50 -0.48 -0.37
CA PRO A 22 19.14 0.01 -0.12
C PRO A 22 18.14 -0.39 -1.21
N ALA A 23 18.53 -0.39 -2.50
CA ALA A 23 17.65 -0.82 -3.58
C ALA A 23 17.26 -2.30 -3.46
N ALA A 24 18.19 -3.16 -3.03
CA ALA A 24 17.90 -4.56 -2.75
C ALA A 24 16.97 -4.74 -1.53
N SER A 25 17.17 -3.94 -0.48
CA SER A 25 16.27 -3.91 0.67
C SER A 25 14.86 -3.44 0.30
N LEU A 26 14.74 -2.38 -0.50
CA LEU A 26 13.44 -1.87 -0.93
C LEU A 26 12.63 -2.91 -1.70
N ARG A 27 13.28 -3.76 -2.53
CA ARG A 27 12.58 -4.88 -3.18
C ARG A 27 12.01 -5.90 -2.19
N ARG A 28 12.67 -6.11 -1.04
CA ARG A 28 12.12 -6.95 0.03
C ARG A 28 10.94 -6.28 0.73
N VAL A 29 11.03 -4.98 0.96
CA VAL A 29 9.90 -4.20 1.49
C VAL A 29 8.70 -4.27 0.55
N ASP A 30 8.90 -4.07 -0.76
CA ASP A 30 7.84 -4.21 -1.76
C ASP A 30 7.18 -5.59 -1.68
N SER A 31 8.00 -6.65 -1.59
CA SER A 31 7.51 -8.03 -1.42
C SER A 31 6.73 -8.22 -0.12
N ALA A 32 7.18 -7.64 0.99
CA ALA A 32 6.54 -7.75 2.30
C ALA A 32 5.21 -6.97 2.38
N PHE A 33 5.10 -5.86 1.64
CA PHE A 33 3.83 -5.14 1.46
C PHE A 33 2.87 -5.84 0.51
N GLY A 34 3.34 -6.77 -0.32
CA GLY A 34 2.56 -7.32 -1.43
C GLY A 34 2.26 -6.29 -2.53
N ARG A 35 2.96 -5.15 -2.53
CA ARG A 35 2.87 -4.08 -3.53
C ARG A 35 4.14 -3.22 -3.49
N ALA A 36 4.34 -2.42 -4.53
CA ALA A 36 5.35 -1.36 -4.48
C ALA A 36 5.08 -0.41 -3.29
N ALA A 37 6.10 -0.16 -2.47
CA ALA A 37 6.11 0.90 -1.48
C ALA A 37 5.91 2.27 -2.15
N ASP A 38 5.15 3.14 -1.49
CA ASP A 38 4.84 4.48 -1.97
C ASP A 38 6.01 5.42 -1.69
N ILE A 39 6.82 5.70 -2.70
CA ILE A 39 8.05 6.50 -2.56
C ILE A 39 7.85 7.85 -3.24
N ASN A 40 7.85 8.89 -2.40
CA ASN A 40 7.75 10.28 -2.82
C ASN A 40 9.11 10.82 -3.31
N GLU A 41 10.20 10.42 -2.65
CA GLU A 41 11.56 10.78 -3.03
C GLU A 41 12.57 9.72 -2.57
N ALA A 42 13.61 9.46 -3.36
CA ALA A 42 14.69 8.54 -3.00
C ALA A 42 16.05 9.22 -3.17
N TRP A 43 16.70 9.09 -4.33
CA TRP A 43 17.93 9.84 -4.62
C TRP A 43 17.66 11.29 -5.02
N ARG A 44 18.51 12.19 -4.54
CA ARG A 44 18.50 13.62 -4.86
C ARG A 44 19.86 14.05 -5.41
N SER A 45 19.87 14.85 -6.48
CA SER A 45 21.13 15.39 -7.00
C SER A 45 21.77 16.39 -6.03
N PRO A 46 23.11 16.53 -6.04
CA PRO A 46 23.80 17.55 -5.24
C PRO A 46 23.29 18.98 -5.48
N GLU A 47 22.98 19.32 -6.73
CA GLU A 47 22.48 20.62 -7.13
C GLU A 47 21.10 20.88 -6.50
N GLN A 48 20.21 19.88 -6.57
CA GLN A 48 18.88 19.97 -5.96
C GLN A 48 18.96 20.04 -4.43
N ALA A 49 19.83 19.24 -3.80
CA ALA A 49 20.03 19.30 -2.35
C ALA A 49 20.54 20.67 -1.89
N ASN A 50 21.55 21.23 -2.57
CA ASN A 50 22.08 22.55 -2.25
C ASN A 50 21.04 23.66 -2.50
N ALA A 51 20.21 23.54 -3.54
CA ALA A 51 19.12 24.48 -3.79
C ALA A 51 18.06 24.42 -2.69
N ASN A 52 17.68 23.22 -2.23
CA ASN A 52 16.74 23.03 -1.11
C ASN A 52 17.33 23.59 0.19
N TYR A 53 18.62 23.35 0.45
CA TYR A 53 19.31 23.88 1.61
C TYR A 53 19.35 25.41 1.61
N ALA A 54 19.63 26.04 0.47
CA ALA A 54 19.60 27.50 0.34
C ALA A 54 18.21 28.09 0.65
N ARG A 55 17.13 27.42 0.21
CA ARG A 55 15.74 27.79 0.56
C ARG A 55 15.48 27.63 2.05
N TYR A 56 15.92 26.55 2.67
CA TYR A 56 15.80 26.33 4.10
C TYR A 56 16.54 27.40 4.92
N LEU A 57 17.77 27.77 4.54
CA LEU A 57 18.49 28.89 5.17
C LEU A 57 17.80 30.25 4.99
N ALA A 58 17.09 30.46 3.88
CA ALA A 58 16.28 31.66 3.68
C ALA A 58 15.06 31.67 4.61
N TYR A 59 14.37 30.53 4.75
CA TYR A 59 13.26 30.34 5.68
C TYR A 59 13.67 30.66 7.13
N LEU A 60 14.79 30.11 7.60
CA LEU A 60 15.30 30.39 8.95
C LEU A 60 15.62 31.86 9.21
N ARG A 61 15.82 32.67 8.16
CA ARG A 61 16.03 34.12 8.24
C ARG A 61 14.74 34.94 8.10
N GLY A 62 13.58 34.30 8.21
CA GLY A 62 12.26 34.94 8.07
C GLY A 62 11.72 34.96 6.64
N GLY A 63 12.31 34.19 5.73
CA GLY A 63 11.81 34.01 4.37
C GLY A 63 10.57 33.11 4.29
N PRO A 64 10.10 32.79 3.06
CA PRO A 64 9.01 31.85 2.84
C PRO A 64 9.29 30.49 3.47
N TRP A 65 8.23 29.77 3.84
CA TRP A 65 8.34 28.41 4.37
C TRP A 65 9.13 27.50 3.43
N ALA A 66 10.03 26.69 3.99
CA ALA A 66 10.77 25.65 3.29
C ALA A 66 10.95 24.42 4.20
N PRO A 67 10.96 23.21 3.65
CA PRO A 67 11.20 21.98 4.42
C PRO A 67 12.63 21.97 5.00
N ILE A 68 12.85 21.13 6.02
CA ILE A 68 14.18 20.90 6.56
C ILE A 68 15.04 20.32 5.44
N ALA A 69 16.22 20.90 5.24
CA ALA A 69 17.14 20.45 4.22
C ALA A 69 18.57 20.50 4.73
N LEU A 70 19.41 19.61 4.21
CA LEU A 70 20.84 19.55 4.45
C LEU A 70 21.59 19.85 3.14
N PRO A 71 22.81 20.41 3.20
CA PRO A 71 23.65 20.53 2.02
C PRO A 71 23.99 19.15 1.45
N ALA A 72 24.38 19.11 0.17
CA ALA A 72 24.57 17.86 -0.58
C ALA A 72 25.55 16.87 0.07
N ASP A 73 26.57 17.36 0.76
CA ASP A 73 27.58 16.54 1.45
C ASP A 73 27.07 15.89 2.75
N GLN A 74 25.92 16.34 3.26
CA GLN A 74 25.26 15.85 4.47
C GLN A 74 23.91 15.18 4.19
N SER A 75 23.34 15.35 3.00
CA SER A 75 22.04 14.79 2.61
C SER A 75 22.15 13.29 2.31
N ILE A 76 21.45 12.46 3.09
CA ILE A 76 21.44 11.00 2.89
C ILE A 76 20.74 10.59 1.59
N HIS A 77 19.79 11.39 1.09
CA HIS A 77 19.25 11.23 -0.26
C HIS A 77 20.35 11.34 -1.34
N CYS A 78 21.38 12.16 -1.14
CA CYS A 78 22.47 12.31 -2.11
C CYS A 78 23.43 11.12 -2.12
N VAL A 79 23.44 10.31 -1.06
CA VAL A 79 24.20 9.05 -1.04
C VAL A 79 23.35 7.84 -1.44
N GLY A 80 22.04 8.04 -1.65
CA GLY A 80 21.10 6.99 -2.08
C GLY A 80 20.69 6.02 -0.97
N TYR A 81 20.74 6.46 0.29
CA TYR A 81 20.42 5.64 1.48
C TYR A 81 19.17 6.16 2.22
N ALA A 82 18.38 7.04 1.60
CA ALA A 82 17.16 7.55 2.19
C ALA A 82 15.98 7.45 1.21
N VAL A 83 14.79 7.28 1.78
CA VAL A 83 13.52 7.42 1.09
C VAL A 83 12.58 8.30 1.90
N ASP A 84 11.78 9.10 1.20
CA ASP A 84 10.59 9.75 1.74
C ASP A 84 9.36 8.98 1.27
N THR A 85 8.50 8.56 2.19
CA THR A 85 7.35 7.68 1.93
C THR A 85 6.12 8.08 2.76
N ASP A 86 4.92 7.82 2.25
CA ASP A 86 3.68 7.92 3.02
C ASP A 86 3.31 6.62 3.75
N ASP A 87 4.03 5.52 3.50
CA ASP A 87 3.85 4.20 4.13
C ASP A 87 4.36 4.17 5.59
N THR A 88 3.67 4.94 6.44
CA THR A 88 4.11 5.30 7.80
C THR A 88 3.20 4.77 8.91
N LEU A 89 2.21 3.92 8.58
CA LEU A 89 1.39 3.23 9.58
C LEU A 89 2.25 2.28 10.43
N ALA A 90 1.81 1.99 11.65
CA ALA A 90 2.59 1.19 12.60
C ALA A 90 3.04 -0.18 12.04
N TRP A 91 2.17 -0.87 11.31
CA TRP A 91 2.51 -2.17 10.70
C TRP A 91 3.46 -2.02 9.51
N GLN A 92 3.39 -0.91 8.77
CA GLN A 92 4.29 -0.62 7.66
C GLN A 92 5.70 -0.32 8.17
N ILE A 93 5.78 0.48 9.24
CA ILE A 93 7.05 0.83 9.88
C ILE A 93 7.70 -0.39 10.54
N ALA A 94 6.92 -1.36 11.02
CA ALA A 94 7.47 -2.62 11.48
C ALA A 94 8.23 -3.35 10.35
N ILE A 95 7.64 -3.40 9.14
CA ILE A 95 8.27 -3.98 7.95
C ILE A 95 9.50 -3.18 7.54
N TRP A 96 9.40 -1.85 7.45
CA TRP A 96 10.54 -0.98 7.14
C TRP A 96 11.73 -1.23 8.09
N ASN A 97 11.48 -1.25 9.40
CA ASN A 97 12.50 -1.50 10.41
C ASN A 97 13.13 -2.89 10.27
N ASP A 98 12.34 -3.92 9.98
CA ASP A 98 12.82 -5.30 9.76
C ASP A 98 13.79 -5.38 8.57
N HIS A 99 13.54 -4.56 7.55
CA HIS A 99 14.39 -4.40 6.36
C HIS A 99 15.44 -3.29 6.49
N GLY A 100 15.72 -2.80 7.69
CA GLY A 100 16.83 -1.88 7.94
C GLY A 100 16.55 -0.39 7.73
N TRP A 101 15.29 0.01 7.51
CA TRP A 101 14.89 1.40 7.29
C TRP A 101 14.31 2.03 8.55
N TYR A 102 14.88 3.14 9.00
CA TYR A 102 14.51 3.76 10.28
C TYR A 102 14.31 5.26 10.14
N TRP A 103 13.39 5.80 10.95
CA TRP A 103 13.32 7.22 11.19
C TRP A 103 14.57 7.73 11.90
N THR A 104 15.10 8.85 11.42
CA THR A 104 16.33 9.47 11.95
C THR A 104 16.18 10.97 12.24
N VAL A 105 15.13 11.61 11.71
CA VAL A 105 14.96 13.06 11.81
C VAL A 105 14.23 13.43 13.11
N TYR A 106 14.98 13.40 14.21
CA TYR A 106 14.52 13.85 15.52
C TYR A 106 15.05 15.26 15.86
N ARG A 107 14.22 16.06 16.55
CA ARG A 107 14.59 17.34 17.17
C ARG A 107 13.98 17.39 18.56
N ASP A 108 14.80 17.68 19.56
CA ASP A 108 14.37 17.74 20.97
C ASP A 108 13.65 16.47 21.45
N GLY A 109 14.05 15.31 20.92
CA GLY A 109 13.45 14.01 21.22
C GLY A 109 12.17 13.69 20.44
N GLU A 110 11.68 14.61 19.60
CA GLU A 110 10.47 14.42 18.80
C GLU A 110 10.81 14.11 17.33
N LEU A 111 10.10 13.14 16.75
CA LEU A 111 10.15 12.83 15.32
C LEU A 111 9.55 14.00 14.52
N LYS A 112 10.34 14.59 13.62
CA LYS A 112 9.90 15.74 12.80
C LYS A 112 9.49 15.36 11.39
N GLU A 113 10.14 14.36 10.81
CA GLU A 113 9.84 13.91 9.45
C GLU A 113 9.45 12.44 9.47
N ARG A 114 8.16 12.19 9.71
CA ARG A 114 7.61 10.82 9.74
C ARG A 114 7.70 10.11 8.39
N TRP A 115 7.89 10.85 7.31
CA TRP A 115 8.03 10.30 5.96
C TRP A 115 9.47 9.87 5.66
N HIS A 116 10.48 10.38 6.39
CA HIS A 116 11.88 10.20 6.06
C HIS A 116 12.50 8.97 6.74
N LEU A 117 12.92 8.00 5.94
CA LEU A 117 13.59 6.78 6.40
C LEU A 117 15.00 6.68 5.84
N GLU A 118 15.96 6.31 6.68
CA GLU A 118 17.33 6.00 6.29
C GLU A 118 17.61 4.50 6.41
N TYR A 119 18.36 3.95 5.45
CA TYR A 119 18.75 2.55 5.43
C TYR A 119 20.06 2.31 6.20
N PHE A 120 20.03 1.31 7.08
CA PHE A 120 21.16 0.85 7.88
C PHE A 120 21.39 -0.64 7.65
N TRP A 121 22.39 -0.99 6.84
CA TRP A 121 22.65 -2.38 6.47
C TRP A 121 22.83 -3.32 7.67
N TRP A 122 23.43 -2.86 8.77
CA TRP A 122 23.63 -3.69 9.96
C TRP A 122 22.34 -3.96 10.74
N ARG A 123 21.25 -3.25 10.44
CA ARG A 123 19.92 -3.45 11.02
C ARG A 123 18.95 -4.18 10.10
N ASP A 124 19.30 -4.36 8.82
CA ASP A 124 18.51 -5.17 7.90
C ASP A 124 18.66 -6.66 8.24
N ASN A 125 17.57 -7.26 8.73
CA ASN A 125 17.51 -8.68 9.11
C ASN A 125 17.53 -9.61 7.89
N HIS A 126 17.30 -9.07 6.70
CA HIS A 126 17.16 -9.79 5.45
C HIS A 126 18.29 -9.50 4.46
N ARG A 127 19.37 -8.85 4.90
CA ARG A 127 20.50 -8.49 4.02
C ARG A 127 21.20 -9.69 3.37
N TYR A 128 21.04 -10.88 3.94
CA TYR A 128 21.58 -12.14 3.41
C TYR A 128 20.54 -13.01 2.71
N ASP A 129 19.31 -12.51 2.56
CA ASP A 129 18.26 -13.22 1.83
C ASP A 129 18.51 -13.05 0.34
N HIS A 130 19.22 -14.01 -0.23
CA HIS A 130 19.61 -14.02 -1.64
C HIS A 130 18.51 -14.46 -2.62
N ASN A 131 17.31 -14.77 -2.11
CA ASN A 131 16.24 -15.43 -2.87
C ASN A 131 15.27 -14.45 -3.57
N LEU A 132 15.60 -13.17 -3.70
CA LEU A 132 14.82 -12.29 -4.57
C LEU A 132 15.36 -12.37 -6.01
N PRO A 133 14.50 -12.62 -7.01
CA PRO A 133 14.94 -12.65 -8.41
C PRO A 133 15.66 -11.34 -8.77
N THR A 134 16.94 -11.48 -9.13
CA THR A 134 17.76 -10.36 -9.58
C THR A 134 17.28 -9.92 -10.97
N GLY A 135 16.55 -8.82 -11.04
CA GLY A 135 16.45 -8.04 -12.27
C GLY A 135 15.59 -8.64 -13.39
N GLU A 136 14.59 -9.47 -13.08
CA GLU A 136 13.42 -9.41 -13.96
C GLU A 136 12.76 -8.06 -13.70
N ALA A 137 12.55 -7.29 -14.77
CA ALA A 137 11.60 -6.21 -14.73
C ALA A 137 10.39 -6.73 -13.97
N ILE A 138 9.88 -5.95 -13.01
CA ILE A 138 8.52 -6.11 -12.54
C ILE A 138 7.67 -5.81 -13.79
N THR A 139 7.55 -6.81 -14.66
CA THR A 139 6.57 -6.86 -15.73
C THR A 139 5.26 -6.60 -15.03
N GLU A 140 4.52 -5.62 -15.57
CA GLU A 140 3.25 -5.09 -15.07
C GLU A 140 2.68 -5.96 -13.96
N ALA A 141 2.64 -5.42 -12.74
CA ALA A 141 2.23 -6.14 -11.54
C ALA A 141 1.17 -7.18 -11.91
N LYS A 142 1.58 -8.46 -11.94
CA LYS A 142 0.62 -9.55 -12.04
C LYS A 142 -0.26 -9.38 -10.82
N GLU A 143 -1.47 -8.92 -11.05
CA GLU A 143 -2.48 -8.80 -10.01
C GLU A 143 -2.53 -10.16 -9.31
N TRP A 144 -2.74 -10.15 -8.00
CA TRP A 144 -2.78 -11.36 -7.17
C TRP A 144 -3.72 -12.46 -7.73
N LEU A 145 -4.66 -12.07 -8.60
CA LEU A 145 -5.54 -12.91 -9.42
C LEU A 145 -4.82 -13.82 -10.45
N ASP A 146 -3.61 -13.49 -10.89
CA ASP A 146 -2.84 -14.23 -11.90
C ASP A 146 -1.92 -15.32 -11.30
N MET A 147 -1.74 -15.32 -9.97
CA MET A 147 -0.81 -16.23 -9.26
C MET A 147 -1.49 -17.20 -8.32
N ALA A 148 -2.73 -16.92 -7.91
CA ALA A 148 -3.53 -17.82 -7.09
C ALA A 148 -4.47 -18.63 -8.01
N SER A 149 -4.53 -19.94 -7.80
CA SER A 149 -5.58 -20.74 -8.45
C SER A 149 -6.96 -20.20 -8.04
N PRO A 150 -8.00 -20.34 -8.88
CA PRO A 150 -9.35 -19.90 -8.53
C PRO A 150 -9.84 -20.40 -7.16
N GLU A 151 -9.37 -21.59 -6.75
CA GLU A 151 -9.66 -22.18 -5.45
C GLU A 151 -8.95 -21.47 -4.29
N GLU A 152 -7.72 -21.00 -4.48
CA GLU A 152 -6.95 -20.24 -3.49
C GLU A 152 -7.52 -18.83 -3.29
N ILE A 153 -7.93 -18.17 -4.38
CA ILE A 153 -8.62 -16.86 -4.33
C ILE A 153 -9.94 -17.02 -3.57
N ARG A 154 -10.71 -18.05 -3.91
CA ARG A 154 -11.97 -18.37 -3.24
C ARG A 154 -11.76 -18.63 -1.75
N GLN A 155 -10.74 -19.41 -1.39
CA GLN A 155 -10.48 -19.78 0.01
C GLN A 155 -10.03 -18.57 0.83
N ALA A 156 -9.13 -17.75 0.29
CA ALA A 156 -8.67 -16.54 0.95
C ALA A 156 -9.79 -15.49 1.09
N PHE A 157 -10.69 -15.36 0.10
CA PHE A 157 -11.88 -14.53 0.21
C PHE A 157 -12.84 -15.03 1.30
N VAL A 158 -13.12 -16.33 1.33
CA VAL A 158 -13.94 -16.95 2.38
C VAL A 158 -13.32 -16.77 3.76
N ASP A 159 -11.99 -16.87 3.88
CA ASP A 159 -11.31 -16.71 5.16
C ASP A 159 -11.26 -15.24 5.60
N ALA A 160 -11.08 -14.29 4.68
CA ALA A 160 -11.22 -12.87 4.97
C ALA A 160 -12.64 -12.50 5.41
N LEU A 161 -13.67 -13.08 4.78
CA LEU A 161 -15.06 -12.92 5.19
C LEU A 161 -15.31 -13.51 6.58
N ARG A 162 -14.77 -14.70 6.89
CA ARG A 162 -14.87 -15.33 8.22
C ARG A 162 -14.15 -14.56 9.31
N ILE A 163 -13.00 -13.95 9.00
CA ILE A 163 -12.27 -13.08 9.93
C ILE A 163 -13.10 -11.84 10.23
N THR A 164 -13.69 -11.23 9.19
CA THR A 164 -14.54 -10.04 9.32
C THR A 164 -15.81 -10.32 10.13
N ASP A 165 -16.41 -11.50 9.95
CA ASP A 165 -17.61 -11.98 10.65
C ASP A 165 -17.32 -12.28 12.14
N LYS A 166 -16.19 -12.92 12.45
CA LYS A 166 -15.73 -13.14 13.83
C LYS A 166 -15.48 -11.84 14.60
N GLU A 167 -15.00 -10.81 13.92
CA GLU A 167 -14.70 -9.52 14.54
C GLU A 167 -15.93 -8.60 14.65
N ASN A 168 -17.03 -8.87 13.93
CA ASN A 168 -18.25 -8.07 13.94
C ASN A 168 -19.52 -8.93 13.70
N PRO A 169 -20.02 -9.67 14.71
CA PRO A 169 -21.15 -10.60 14.56
C PRO A 169 -22.50 -9.94 14.17
N ASP A 170 -22.58 -8.61 14.20
CA ASP A 170 -23.79 -7.85 13.85
C ASP A 170 -23.80 -7.36 12.38
N LYS A 171 -22.77 -7.65 11.57
CA LYS A 171 -22.63 -7.10 10.22
C LYS A 171 -22.90 -8.14 9.13
N SER A 172 -24.11 -8.10 8.56
CA SER A 172 -24.37 -8.72 7.25
C SER A 172 -23.41 -8.15 6.21
N ILE A 173 -22.73 -9.00 5.47
CA ILE A 173 -21.79 -8.56 4.42
C ILE A 173 -22.59 -8.32 3.14
N THR A 174 -22.44 -7.13 2.56
CA THR A 174 -23.05 -6.80 1.27
C THR A 174 -22.13 -7.23 0.14
N VAL A 175 -22.56 -8.22 -0.62
CA VAL A 175 -21.83 -8.74 -1.78
C VAL A 175 -22.54 -8.28 -3.05
N SER A 176 -21.75 -7.80 -4.01
CA SER A 176 -22.24 -7.39 -5.31
C SER A 176 -22.06 -8.51 -6.32
N VAL A 177 -23.11 -8.90 -7.04
CA VAL A 177 -23.01 -9.90 -8.11
C VAL A 177 -23.37 -9.23 -9.44
N PRO A 178 -22.43 -9.15 -10.40
CA PRO A 178 -22.72 -8.62 -11.72
C PRO A 178 -23.77 -9.48 -12.44
N ALA A 179 -24.63 -8.85 -13.25
CA ALA A 179 -25.61 -9.59 -14.02
C ALA A 179 -24.89 -10.41 -15.11
N MET A 180 -25.11 -11.72 -15.13
CA MET A 180 -24.46 -12.63 -16.07
C MET A 180 -24.87 -12.40 -17.54
N ASP A 181 -25.85 -11.55 -17.80
CA ASP A 181 -26.31 -11.18 -19.15
C ASP A 181 -25.59 -9.95 -19.72
N GLY A 182 -24.60 -9.40 -19.01
CA GLY A 182 -23.82 -8.24 -19.45
C GLY A 182 -24.58 -6.92 -19.34
N THR A 183 -25.72 -6.89 -18.65
CA THR A 183 -26.41 -5.63 -18.33
C THR A 183 -25.86 -5.02 -17.05
N ASP A 184 -25.85 -3.68 -16.94
CA ASP A 184 -25.43 -2.93 -15.74
C ASP A 184 -26.37 -3.12 -14.53
N ASN A 185 -27.27 -4.12 -14.56
CA ASN A 185 -28.22 -4.43 -13.50
C ASN A 185 -27.57 -5.21 -12.36
N GLN A 186 -26.56 -4.62 -11.74
CA GLN A 186 -25.87 -5.19 -10.59
C GLN A 186 -26.85 -5.40 -9.43
N VAL A 187 -26.83 -6.62 -8.86
CA VAL A 187 -27.70 -6.99 -7.75
C VAL A 187 -26.86 -7.16 -6.49
N TYR A 188 -27.26 -6.46 -5.43
CA TYR A 188 -26.61 -6.53 -4.14
C TYR A 188 -27.32 -7.55 -3.24
N TRP A 189 -26.56 -8.30 -2.46
CA TRP A 189 -27.07 -9.30 -1.52
C TRP A 189 -26.48 -9.05 -0.14
N ALA A 190 -27.32 -9.06 0.88
CA ALA A 190 -26.88 -9.16 2.26
C ALA A 190 -26.74 -10.65 2.60
N VAL A 191 -25.54 -11.08 2.96
CA VAL A 191 -25.25 -12.48 3.28
C VAL A 191 -25.01 -12.61 4.78
N ASN A 192 -25.68 -13.56 5.42
CA ASN A 192 -25.45 -13.99 6.79
C ASN A 192 -24.95 -15.44 6.75
N LEU A 193 -23.65 -15.62 7.02
CA LEU A 193 -22.97 -16.89 6.89
C LEU A 193 -23.32 -17.85 8.03
N ASP A 194 -23.49 -17.33 9.26
CA ASP A 194 -23.89 -18.12 10.43
C ASP A 194 -25.29 -18.75 10.28
N ALA A 195 -26.23 -17.99 9.71
CA ALA A 195 -27.57 -18.48 9.44
C ALA A 195 -27.68 -19.22 8.09
N ASN A 196 -26.61 -19.27 7.30
CA ASN A 196 -26.57 -19.79 5.93
C ASN A 196 -27.66 -19.19 5.02
N THR A 197 -27.90 -17.88 5.15
CA THR A 197 -28.95 -17.18 4.39
C THR A 197 -28.43 -15.95 3.65
N LYS A 198 -29.15 -15.57 2.59
CA LYS A 198 -28.96 -14.31 1.87
C LYS A 198 -30.29 -13.60 1.68
N ALA A 199 -30.28 -12.28 1.65
CA ALA A 199 -31.44 -11.50 1.29
C ALA A 199 -31.07 -10.52 0.17
N ARG A 200 -31.92 -10.46 -0.86
CA ARG A 200 -31.71 -9.54 -1.97
C ARG A 200 -31.90 -8.10 -1.51
N LEU A 201 -30.91 -7.27 -1.75
CA LEU A 201 -30.99 -5.82 -1.63
C LEU A 201 -31.46 -5.22 -2.97
N TRP A 202 -31.85 -3.95 -2.93
CA TRP A 202 -32.30 -3.21 -4.12
C TRP A 202 -31.21 -3.20 -5.21
N ASN A 203 -31.58 -2.99 -6.48
CA ASN A 203 -30.58 -2.90 -7.57
C ASN A 203 -29.68 -1.66 -7.40
N GLY A 204 -28.56 -1.60 -8.12
CA GLY A 204 -27.51 -0.59 -7.89
C GLY A 204 -27.99 0.86 -7.86
N ASP A 205 -28.77 1.29 -8.85
CA ASP A 205 -29.30 2.65 -8.90
C ASP A 205 -30.23 2.97 -7.72
N GLN A 206 -31.07 2.00 -7.31
CA GLN A 206 -31.97 2.16 -6.18
C GLN A 206 -31.21 2.22 -4.85
N LEU A 207 -30.11 1.46 -4.72
CA LEU A 207 -29.28 1.47 -3.51
C LEU A 207 -28.53 2.80 -3.36
N ILE A 208 -27.93 3.29 -4.45
CA ILE A 208 -27.22 4.58 -4.50
C ILE A 208 -28.18 5.73 -4.20
N PHE A 209 -29.35 5.75 -4.83
CA PHE A 209 -30.37 6.78 -4.58
C PHE A 209 -30.81 6.81 -3.11
N ARG A 210 -31.02 5.65 -2.48
CA ARG A 210 -31.43 5.57 -1.07
C ARG A 210 -30.32 5.97 -0.09
N ARG A 211 -29.07 5.61 -0.38
CA ARG A 211 -27.89 6.05 0.39
C ARG A 211 -27.75 7.57 0.37
N ASN A 212 -27.92 8.18 -0.80
CA ASN A 212 -27.87 9.64 -0.96
C ASN A 212 -29.00 10.35 -0.19
N LEU A 213 -30.11 9.66 0.07
CA LEU A 213 -31.22 10.16 0.89
C LEU A 213 -31.08 9.83 2.39
N GLY A 214 -29.98 9.19 2.82
CA GLY A 214 -29.75 8.81 4.22
C GLY A 214 -30.74 7.76 4.75
N LEU A 215 -31.42 7.02 3.86
CA LEU A 215 -32.38 6.00 4.24
C LEU A 215 -31.66 4.70 4.62
N ARG A 216 -32.11 4.04 5.70
CA ARG A 216 -31.59 2.72 6.07
C ARG A 216 -31.86 1.70 4.96
N GLU A 217 -30.86 0.87 4.68
CA GLU A 217 -30.95 -0.25 3.73
C GLU A 217 -31.89 -1.32 4.32
N ALA A 218 -33.14 -1.34 3.85
CA ALA A 218 -34.11 -2.36 4.24
C ALA A 218 -34.13 -3.49 3.21
N LEU A 219 -34.17 -4.73 3.69
CA LEU A 219 -34.28 -5.94 2.87
C LEU A 219 -35.52 -5.85 1.98
N ASN A 220 -35.35 -6.09 0.68
CA ASN A 220 -36.46 -6.05 -0.28
C ASN A 220 -37.14 -7.42 -0.42
N GLN A 221 -36.52 -8.48 0.11
CA GLN A 221 -37.05 -9.85 0.08
C GLN A 221 -36.69 -10.56 1.39
N ALA A 222 -37.51 -11.56 1.76
CA ALA A 222 -37.23 -12.43 2.89
C ALA A 222 -35.94 -13.25 2.65
N PRO A 223 -35.14 -13.53 3.70
CA PRO A 223 -33.90 -14.32 3.57
C PRO A 223 -34.15 -15.71 2.96
N GLN A 224 -33.27 -16.11 2.04
CA GLN A 224 -33.26 -17.39 1.34
C GLN A 224 -32.01 -18.19 1.74
N VAL A 225 -32.11 -19.52 1.82
CA VAL A 225 -30.98 -20.40 2.13
C VAL A 225 -29.97 -20.40 0.96
N LEU A 226 -28.68 -20.49 1.26
CA LEU A 226 -27.58 -20.45 0.27
C LEU A 226 -27.43 -21.72 -0.60
N ASP A 227 -28.27 -22.75 -0.39
CA ASP A 227 -28.20 -24.01 -1.14
C ASP A 227 -28.43 -23.80 -2.65
N GLY A 228 -27.42 -24.14 -3.45
CA GLY A 228 -27.50 -24.17 -4.93
C GLY A 228 -26.60 -23.18 -5.68
N MET A 229 -25.82 -22.33 -5.01
CA MET A 229 -24.79 -21.51 -5.66
C MET A 229 -23.43 -22.22 -5.63
N THR A 230 -23.14 -22.99 -6.68
CA THR A 230 -21.81 -23.62 -6.90
C THR A 230 -20.82 -22.70 -7.59
N GLU A 231 -21.25 -21.56 -8.13
CA GLU A 231 -20.39 -20.59 -8.80
C GLU A 231 -20.71 -19.17 -8.30
N ILE A 232 -19.87 -18.67 -7.39
CA ILE A 232 -19.81 -17.25 -7.07
C ILE A 232 -18.67 -16.70 -7.92
N THR A 233 -18.98 -16.22 -9.12
CA THR A 233 -18.01 -15.56 -9.97
C THR A 233 -17.86 -14.11 -9.50
N VAL A 234 -16.74 -13.80 -8.85
CA VAL A 234 -16.33 -12.42 -8.59
C VAL A 234 -15.69 -11.94 -9.90
N ILE A 235 -16.41 -11.10 -10.64
CA ILE A 235 -15.85 -10.40 -11.79
C ILE A 235 -15.26 -9.09 -11.25
N PRO A 236 -14.00 -8.75 -11.56
CA PRO A 236 -13.32 -7.54 -11.08
C PRO A 236 -14.06 -6.25 -11.42
#